data_AF-A0A6H9HSE0-F1
#
_entry.id   AF-A0A6H9HSE0-F1
#
_cell.length_a   1.000
_cell.length_b   1.000
_cell.length_c   1.000
_cell.angle_alpha   90.00
_cell.angle_beta   90.00
_cell.angle_gamma   90.00
#
_symmetry.space_group_name_H-M   'P 1'
#
loop_
_entity.id
_entity.type
_entity.pdbx_description
1 polymer ?
#
loop_
_entity_poly.entity_id
_entity_poly.type
_entity_poly.pdbx_seq_one_letter_code
_entity_poly.pdbx_strand_id
1 'polypeptide(L)'
;MDSVVPDVVSLRDLLARALAMRREAAAGYRRLAREPSVTQVPQVTRLFSRLAVLESEQAARIERDLPDLEVGTILAEQVAWALPMRPARPVAGMPLEDALEIARVNERGMRAIFERIAATSPSEAVRIRALQFALAETRHLSTIEEAVAAARDGGKA
;
A
#
# COMPACT_ATOMS: atom_id res chain seq x y z
N MET A 1 -9.63 -13.36 -21.50
CA MET A 1 -8.45 -14.04 -20.91
C MET A 1 -8.55 -13.83 -19.42
N ASP A 2 -9.15 -14.79 -18.74
CA ASP A 2 -9.36 -14.74 -17.30
C ASP A 2 -8.00 -14.85 -16.62
N SER A 3 -7.53 -13.72 -16.10
CA SER A 3 -6.38 -13.71 -15.22
C SER A 3 -6.86 -14.30 -13.89
N VAL A 4 -6.68 -15.62 -13.73
CA VAL A 4 -6.97 -16.34 -12.50
C VAL A 4 -6.00 -15.81 -11.45
N VAL A 5 -6.44 -14.81 -10.69
CA VAL A 5 -5.78 -14.46 -9.44
C VAL A 5 -5.91 -15.72 -8.58
N PRO A 6 -4.80 -16.34 -8.12
CA PRO A 6 -4.90 -17.53 -7.29
C PRO A 6 -5.74 -17.21 -6.06
N ASP A 7 -6.71 -18.06 -5.77
CA ASP A 7 -7.59 -17.87 -4.61
C ASP A 7 -6.74 -17.78 -3.34
N VAL A 8 -6.92 -16.71 -2.57
CA VAL A 8 -6.32 -16.58 -1.25
C VAL A 8 -7.13 -17.45 -0.30
N VAL A 9 -6.78 -18.73 -0.28
CA VAL A 9 -7.48 -19.77 0.51
C VAL A 9 -6.89 -19.94 1.91
N SER A 10 -5.66 -19.47 2.14
CA SER A 10 -4.97 -19.60 3.43
C SER A 10 -4.51 -18.25 4.00
N LEU A 11 -4.34 -18.21 5.33
CA LEU A 11 -3.79 -17.05 6.02
C LEU A 11 -2.34 -16.78 5.60
N ARG A 12 -1.57 -17.84 5.30
CA ARG A 12 -0.19 -17.72 4.80
C ARG A 12 -0.14 -16.96 3.48
N ASP A 13 -1.02 -17.29 2.54
CA ASP A 13 -1.08 -16.62 1.24
C ASP A 13 -1.48 -15.14 1.37
N LEU A 14 -2.45 -14.85 2.25
CA LEU A 14 -2.84 -13.48 2.57
C LEU A 14 -1.65 -12.68 3.13
N LEU A 15 -0.92 -13.26 4.09
CA LEU A 15 0.20 -12.61 4.74
C LEU A 15 1.38 -12.42 3.77
N ALA A 16 1.71 -13.40 2.95
CA ALA A 16 2.74 -13.26 1.91
C ALA A 16 2.40 -12.14 0.92
N ARG A 17 1.14 -12.07 0.48
CA ARG A 17 0.66 -10.99 -0.39
C ARG A 17 0.72 -9.62 0.29
N ALA A 18 0.22 -9.54 1.52
CA ALA A 18 0.26 -8.31 2.30
C ALA A 18 1.70 -7.83 2.49
N LEU A 19 2.63 -8.74 2.82
CA LEU A 19 4.05 -8.41 2.97
C LEU A 19 4.63 -7.74 1.72
N ALA A 20 4.41 -8.31 0.54
CA ALA A 20 4.88 -7.74 -0.72
C ALA A 20 4.28 -6.34 -0.96
N MET A 21 2.98 -6.17 -0.72
CA MET A 21 2.30 -4.88 -0.85
C MET A 21 2.86 -3.83 0.12
N ARG A 22 3.03 -4.19 1.40
CA ARG A 22 3.58 -3.30 2.44
C ARG A 22 5.01 -2.84 2.11
N ARG A 23 5.86 -3.75 1.59
CA ARG A 23 7.23 -3.41 1.17
C ARG A 23 7.25 -2.44 -0.02
N GLU A 24 6.43 -2.68 -1.04
CA GLU A 24 6.34 -1.77 -2.20
C GLU A 24 5.75 -0.41 -1.79
N ALA A 25 4.71 -0.39 -0.93
CA ALA A 25 4.13 0.84 -0.41
C ALA A 25 5.14 1.65 0.41
N ALA A 26 5.88 1.00 1.33
CA ALA A 26 6.95 1.64 2.08
C ALA A 26 8.00 2.27 1.16
N ALA A 27 8.44 1.55 0.13
CA ALA A 27 9.39 2.07 -0.85
C ALA A 27 8.81 3.22 -1.68
N GLY A 28 7.54 3.11 -2.10
CA GLY A 28 6.80 4.15 -2.81
C GLY A 28 6.70 5.44 -2.02
N TYR A 29 6.34 5.35 -0.74
CA TYR A 29 6.26 6.51 0.15
C TYR A 29 7.63 7.15 0.41
N ARG A 30 8.71 6.37 0.54
CA ARG A 30 10.06 6.95 0.64
C ARG A 30 10.47 7.68 -0.63
N ARG A 31 10.06 7.19 -1.81
CA ARG A 31 10.29 7.89 -3.09
C ARG A 31 9.49 9.18 -3.14
N LEU A 32 8.18 9.14 -2.86
CA LEU A 32 7.33 10.32 -2.83
C LEU A 32 7.82 11.38 -1.83
N ALA A 33 8.25 10.98 -0.64
CA ALA A 33 8.80 11.90 0.37
C ALA A 33 10.07 12.63 -0.09
N ARG A 34 10.75 12.12 -1.12
CA ARG A 34 11.98 12.71 -1.69
C ARG A 34 11.72 13.47 -2.99
N GLU A 35 10.50 13.45 -3.53
CA GLU A 35 10.19 14.21 -4.74
C GLU A 35 10.36 15.71 -4.49
N PRO A 36 11.02 16.46 -5.41
CA PRO A 36 11.29 17.89 -5.19
C PRO A 36 10.04 18.73 -4.89
N SER A 37 8.91 18.43 -5.53
CA SER A 37 7.63 19.10 -5.30
C SER A 37 7.05 18.81 -3.91
N VAL A 38 7.37 17.65 -3.34
CA VAL A 38 6.93 17.23 -2.01
C VAL A 38 7.83 17.81 -0.91
N THR A 39 9.14 17.84 -1.13
CA THR A 39 10.11 18.36 -0.15
C THR A 39 9.93 19.86 0.12
N GLN A 40 9.36 20.58 -0.84
CA GLN A 40 8.95 21.99 -0.70
C GLN A 40 7.73 22.18 0.21
N VAL A 41 7.00 21.11 0.54
CA VAL A 41 5.81 21.15 1.41
C VAL A 41 6.06 20.25 2.64
N PRO A 42 6.64 20.78 3.73
CA PRO A 42 7.11 19.98 4.87
C PRO A 42 6.05 19.10 5.51
N GLN A 43 4.78 19.53 5.51
CA GLN A 43 3.69 18.70 6.04
C GLN A 43 3.46 17.42 5.22
N VAL A 44 3.56 17.50 3.89
CA VAL A 44 3.38 16.35 2.99
C VAL A 44 4.62 15.45 3.03
N THR A 45 5.82 16.04 3.13
CA THR A 45 7.05 15.27 3.35
C THR A 45 6.97 14.43 4.63
N ARG A 46 6.49 15.01 5.73
CA ARG A 46 6.29 14.30 7.00
C ARG A 46 5.22 13.22 6.89
N LEU A 47 4.13 13.50 6.18
CA LEU A 47 3.08 12.52 5.92
C LEU A 47 3.63 11.28 5.22
N PHE A 48 4.26 11.44 4.05
CA PHE A 48 4.80 10.29 3.31
C PHE A 48 5.90 9.59 4.07
N SER A 49 6.75 10.32 4.80
CA SER A 49 7.77 9.70 5.66
C SER A 49 7.13 8.85 6.76
N ARG A 50 6.04 9.32 7.37
CA ARG A 50 5.29 8.57 8.39
C ARG A 50 4.61 7.34 7.81
N LEU A 51 3.95 7.46 6.65
CA LEU A 51 3.34 6.31 5.97
C LEU A 51 4.39 5.27 5.60
N ALA A 52 5.56 5.68 5.10
CA ALA A 52 6.67 4.75 4.84
C ALA A 52 7.10 3.95 6.09
N VAL A 53 7.13 4.59 7.27
CA VAL A 53 7.44 3.93 8.54
C VAL A 53 6.34 2.94 8.90
N LEU A 54 5.07 3.37 8.88
CA LEU A 54 3.93 2.50 9.20
C LEU A 54 3.88 1.25 8.31
N GLU A 55 4.08 1.41 7.01
CA GLU A 55 4.15 0.30 6.05
C GLU A 55 5.33 -0.65 6.37
N SER A 56 6.49 -0.09 6.74
CA SER A 56 7.67 -0.89 7.13
C SER A 56 7.43 -1.68 8.42
N GLU A 57 6.79 -1.07 9.42
CA GLU A 57 6.44 -1.74 10.67
C GLU A 57 5.43 -2.88 10.44
N GLN A 58 4.46 -2.67 9.55
CA GLN A 58 3.49 -3.70 9.18
C GLN A 58 4.16 -4.85 8.43
N ALA A 59 5.07 -4.57 7.49
CA ALA A 59 5.89 -5.59 6.84
C ALA A 59 6.69 -6.41 7.87
N ALA A 60 7.38 -5.76 8.81
CA ALA A 60 8.16 -6.44 9.84
C ALA A 60 7.30 -7.26 10.83
N ARG A 61 6.07 -6.84 11.11
CA ARG A 61 5.10 -7.64 11.89
C ARG A 61 4.72 -8.90 11.12
N ILE A 62 4.36 -8.76 9.85
CA ILE A 62 3.97 -9.89 9.00
C ILE A 62 5.13 -10.88 8.82
N GLU A 63 6.36 -10.39 8.65
CA GLU A 63 7.56 -11.25 8.60
C GLU A 63 7.76 -12.08 9.87
N ARG A 64 7.56 -11.47 11.04
CA ARG A 64 7.64 -12.20 12.33
C ARG A 64 6.53 -13.24 12.48
N ASP A 65 5.34 -12.96 11.95
CA ASP A 65 4.21 -13.90 11.96
C ASP A 65 4.39 -15.04 10.93
N LEU A 66 5.44 -15.00 10.10
CA LEU A 66 5.75 -15.96 9.03
C LEU A 66 7.20 -16.52 9.15
N PRO A 67 7.58 -17.20 10.25
CA PRO A 67 8.95 -17.66 10.46
C PRO A 67 9.42 -18.70 9.43
N ASP A 68 8.50 -19.47 8.85
CA ASP A 68 8.77 -20.54 7.86
C ASP A 68 8.68 -20.06 6.40
N LEU A 69 8.75 -18.74 6.14
CA LEU A 69 8.95 -18.23 4.79
C LEU A 69 10.42 -17.86 4.63
N GLU A 70 11.16 -18.69 3.88
CA GLU A 70 12.45 -18.27 3.35
C GLU A 70 12.24 -16.98 2.56
N VAL A 71 12.74 -15.88 3.13
CA VAL A 71 12.52 -14.51 2.68
C VAL A 71 12.97 -14.30 1.21
N GLY A 72 13.84 -15.17 0.70
CA GLY A 72 14.31 -15.19 -0.69
C GLY A 72 13.34 -15.80 -1.71
N THR A 73 12.51 -16.77 -1.32
CA THR A 73 11.74 -17.61 -2.27
C THR A 73 10.46 -16.91 -2.77
N ILE A 74 9.88 -16.01 -1.97
CA ILE A 74 8.70 -15.21 -2.39
C ILE A 74 9.04 -14.19 -3.49
N LEU A 75 10.28 -13.67 -3.51
CA LEU A 75 10.67 -12.57 -4.39
C LEU A 75 10.73 -12.95 -5.86
N ALA A 76 10.88 -14.24 -6.20
CA ALA A 76 11.00 -14.70 -7.59
C ALA A 76 9.69 -15.29 -8.13
N GLU A 77 9.03 -16.18 -7.37
CA GLU A 77 7.92 -16.99 -7.90
C GLU A 77 6.56 -16.32 -7.77
N GLN A 78 6.37 -15.42 -6.79
CA GLN A 78 5.07 -14.76 -6.58
C GLN A 78 4.99 -13.37 -7.21
N VAL A 79 6.06 -12.83 -7.81
CA VAL A 79 6.07 -11.47 -8.40
C VAL A 79 5.46 -11.41 -9.81
N ALA A 80 4.93 -12.53 -10.31
CA ALA A 80 4.06 -12.59 -11.48
C ALA A 80 2.60 -12.24 -11.13
N TRP A 81 2.37 -11.14 -10.40
CA TRP A 81 1.02 -10.59 -10.24
C TRP A 81 0.63 -9.82 -11.50
N ALA A 82 -0.62 -10.00 -11.94
CA ALA A 82 -1.19 -9.30 -13.07
C ALA A 82 -1.01 -7.77 -12.95
N LEU A 83 -0.61 -7.12 -14.04
CA LEU A 83 -0.36 -5.67 -14.14
C LEU A 83 -1.39 -4.75 -13.44
N PRO A 84 -2.71 -5.00 -13.39
CA PRO A 84 -3.64 -4.07 -12.73
C PRO A 84 -3.51 -3.97 -11.20
N MET A 85 -2.64 -4.75 -10.55
CA MET A 85 -2.51 -4.78 -9.08
C MET A 85 -1.19 -4.18 -8.54
N ARG A 86 -0.33 -3.62 -9.41
CA ARG A 86 0.89 -2.95 -8.96
C ARG A 86 0.58 -1.50 -8.57
N PRO A 87 1.05 -1.03 -7.39
CA PRO A 87 1.01 0.39 -7.06
C PRO A 87 1.63 1.23 -8.18
N ALA A 88 0.96 2.32 -8.55
CA ALA A 88 1.52 3.32 -9.43
C ALA A 88 2.86 3.82 -8.85
N ARG A 89 3.89 3.81 -9.68
CA ARG A 89 5.23 4.23 -9.28
C ARG A 89 5.37 5.74 -9.47
N PRO A 90 5.99 6.45 -8.51
CA PRO A 90 6.34 7.85 -8.68
C PRO A 90 7.28 8.04 -9.86
N VAL A 91 7.12 9.15 -10.58
CA VAL A 91 8.01 9.59 -11.66
C VAL A 91 8.71 10.86 -11.21
N ALA A 92 10.03 10.94 -11.45
CA ALA A 92 10.83 12.08 -10.99
C ALA A 92 10.33 13.40 -11.61
N GLY A 93 10.25 14.43 -10.78
CA GLY A 93 9.85 15.77 -11.22
C GLY A 93 8.34 15.94 -11.36
N MET A 94 7.55 15.08 -10.72
CA MET A 94 6.10 15.18 -10.77
C MET A 94 5.55 16.34 -9.93
N PRO A 95 4.45 16.97 -10.36
CA PRO A 95 3.68 17.91 -9.55
C PRO A 95 3.26 17.32 -8.19
N LEU A 96 3.12 18.19 -7.18
CA LEU A 96 2.65 17.78 -5.85
C LEU A 96 1.28 17.09 -5.90
N GLU A 97 0.38 17.59 -6.74
CA GLU A 97 -0.96 17.01 -6.91
C GLU A 97 -0.89 15.58 -7.46
N ASP A 98 -0.02 15.33 -8.43
CA ASP A 98 0.20 13.99 -8.99
C ASP A 98 0.81 13.05 -7.95
N ALA A 99 1.75 13.53 -7.12
CA ALA A 99 2.32 12.76 -6.02
C ALA A 99 1.25 12.31 -5.01
N LEU A 100 0.33 13.22 -4.65
CA LEU A 100 -0.79 12.93 -3.76
C LEU A 100 -1.84 12.02 -4.42
N GLU A 101 -2.11 12.18 -5.71
CA GLU A 101 -3.05 11.33 -6.43
C GLU A 101 -2.50 9.91 -6.60
N ILE A 102 -1.21 9.73 -6.87
CA ILE A 102 -0.58 8.41 -6.85
C ILE A 102 -0.75 7.74 -5.49
N ALA A 103 -0.52 8.46 -4.39
CA ALA A 103 -0.71 7.91 -3.06
C ALA A 103 -2.17 7.46 -2.85
N ARG A 104 -3.16 8.26 -3.26
CA ARG A 104 -4.59 7.90 -3.18
C ARG A 104 -4.94 6.67 -4.01
N VAL A 105 -4.50 6.63 -5.27
CA VAL A 105 -4.76 5.49 -6.17
C VAL A 105 -4.17 4.21 -5.58
N ASN A 106 -2.97 4.29 -5.02
CA ASN A 106 -2.31 3.16 -4.37
C ASN A 106 -3.09 2.67 -3.15
N GLU A 107 -3.49 3.56 -2.23
CA GLU A 107 -4.26 3.18 -1.05
C GLU A 107 -5.65 2.62 -1.41
N ARG A 108 -6.35 3.23 -2.38
CA ARG A 108 -7.63 2.72 -2.88
C ARG A 108 -7.48 1.34 -3.51
N GLY A 109 -6.41 1.13 -4.29
CA GLY A 109 -6.09 -0.15 -4.90
C GLY A 109 -5.80 -1.23 -3.85
N MET A 110 -4.95 -0.93 -2.86
CA MET A 110 -4.63 -1.85 -1.77
C MET A 110 -5.88 -2.21 -0.95
N ARG A 111 -6.70 -1.21 -0.61
CA ARG A 111 -7.97 -1.42 0.08
C ARG A 111 -8.90 -2.34 -0.70
N ALA A 112 -9.13 -2.05 -1.98
CA ALA A 112 -10.03 -2.83 -2.84
C ALA A 112 -9.57 -4.29 -2.99
N ILE A 113 -8.24 -4.52 -3.00
CA ILE A 113 -7.66 -5.86 -2.98
C ILE A 113 -8.06 -6.61 -1.71
N PHE A 114 -7.90 -6.01 -0.54
CA PHE A 114 -8.23 -6.65 0.73
C PHE A 114 -9.73 -6.84 0.91
N GLU A 115 -10.55 -5.86 0.52
CA GLU A 115 -12.02 -5.98 0.50
C GLU A 115 -12.47 -7.15 -0.39
N ARG A 116 -11.87 -7.30 -1.57
CA ARG A 116 -12.16 -8.43 -2.47
C ARG A 116 -11.81 -9.76 -1.83
N ILE A 117 -10.61 -9.89 -1.24
CA ILE A 117 -10.22 -11.12 -0.53
C ILE A 117 -11.20 -11.44 0.61
N ALA A 118 -11.60 -10.44 1.38
CA ALA A 118 -12.56 -10.60 2.46
C ALA A 118 -13.94 -11.06 1.96
N ALA A 119 -14.37 -10.58 0.79
CA ALA A 119 -15.64 -10.93 0.20
C ALA A 119 -15.66 -12.35 -0.40
N THR A 120 -14.53 -12.85 -0.92
CA THR A 120 -14.49 -14.11 -1.68
C THR A 120 -13.88 -15.27 -0.91
N SER A 121 -13.11 -15.05 0.16
CA SER A 121 -12.39 -16.14 0.83
C SER A 121 -13.34 -17.05 1.64
N PRO A 122 -13.25 -18.38 1.48
CA PRO A 122 -14.02 -19.32 2.28
C PRO A 122 -13.54 -19.38 3.75
N SER A 123 -12.30 -18.97 4.02
CA SER A 123 -11.70 -19.02 5.36
C SER A 123 -12.08 -17.79 6.20
N GLU A 124 -12.74 -18.00 7.33
CA GLU A 124 -13.12 -16.91 8.25
C GLU A 124 -11.90 -16.12 8.75
N ALA A 125 -10.81 -16.81 9.10
CA ALA A 125 -9.58 -16.17 9.54
C ALA A 125 -9.00 -15.25 8.46
N VAL A 126 -9.03 -15.68 7.19
CA VAL A 126 -8.60 -14.85 6.05
C VAL A 126 -9.52 -13.66 5.87
N ARG A 127 -10.85 -13.85 5.95
CA ARG A 127 -11.81 -12.73 5.84
C ARG A 127 -11.58 -11.67 6.91
N ILE A 128 -11.49 -12.08 8.17
CA ILE A 128 -11.25 -11.16 9.30
C ILE A 128 -9.94 -10.41 9.11
N ARG A 129 -8.85 -11.11 8.78
CA ARG A 129 -7.54 -10.47 8.61
C ARG A 129 -7.50 -9.53 7.41
N ALA A 130 -8.14 -9.88 6.30
CA ALA A 130 -8.24 -9.02 5.14
C ALA A 130 -9.04 -7.74 5.46
N LEU A 131 -10.14 -7.83 6.21
CA LEU A 131 -10.88 -6.64 6.67
C LEU A 131 -10.04 -5.74 7.58
N GLN A 132 -9.20 -6.31 8.44
CA GLN A 132 -8.26 -5.53 9.26
C GLN A 132 -7.26 -4.74 8.39
N PHE A 133 -6.76 -5.35 7.31
CA PHE A 133 -5.88 -4.66 6.37
C PHE A 133 -6.62 -3.59 5.56
N ALA A 134 -7.83 -3.87 5.07
CA ALA A 134 -8.66 -2.88 4.39
C ALA A 134 -8.93 -1.65 5.26
N LEU A 135 -9.23 -1.87 6.55
CA LEU A 135 -9.42 -0.79 7.52
C LEU A 135 -8.16 0.05 7.74
N ALA A 136 -6.97 -0.57 7.69
CA ALA A 136 -5.70 0.16 7.77
C ALA A 136 -5.55 1.12 6.56
N GLU A 137 -5.84 0.65 5.35
CA GLU A 137 -5.76 1.50 4.15
C GLU A 137 -6.79 2.63 4.17
N THR A 138 -7.98 2.39 4.72
CA THR A 138 -8.97 3.46 4.93
C THR A 138 -8.41 4.59 5.79
N ARG A 139 -7.63 4.28 6.83
CA ARG A 139 -7.00 5.29 7.70
C ARG A 139 -5.89 6.05 6.97
N HIS A 140 -5.08 5.36 6.16
CA HIS A 140 -4.07 6.00 5.32
C HIS A 140 -4.72 6.95 4.32
N LEU A 141 -5.77 6.50 3.63
CA LEU A 141 -6.52 7.31 2.67
C LEU A 141 -7.11 8.56 3.32
N SER A 142 -7.74 8.45 4.50
CA SER A 142 -8.26 9.61 5.25
C SER A 142 -7.15 10.63 5.52
N THR A 143 -5.98 10.15 5.98
CA THR A 143 -4.85 11.03 6.29
C THR A 143 -4.33 11.75 5.02
N ILE A 144 -4.31 11.07 3.88
CA ILE A 144 -3.91 11.67 2.58
C ILE A 144 -4.97 12.67 2.09
N GLU A 145 -6.26 12.36 2.25
CA GLU A 145 -7.35 13.24 1.86
C GLU A 145 -7.36 14.54 2.66
N GLU A 146 -7.11 14.47 3.97
CA GLU A 146 -6.90 15.64 4.83
C GLU A 146 -5.70 16.48 4.35
N ALA A 147 -4.58 15.85 4.02
CA ALA A 147 -3.41 16.56 3.53
C ALA A 147 -3.64 17.24 2.16
N VAL A 148 -4.43 16.63 1.28
CA VAL A 148 -4.80 17.25 -0.01
C VAL A 148 -5.73 18.44 0.19
N ALA A 149 -6.70 18.33 1.10
CA ALA A 149 -7.58 19.45 1.43
C ALA A 149 -6.76 20.63 1.95
N ALA A 150 -5.86 20.39 2.91
CA ALA A 150 -4.97 21.41 3.45
C ALA A 150 -4.04 22.04 2.38
N ALA A 151 -3.53 21.24 1.44
CA ALA A 151 -2.69 21.74 0.34
C ALA A 151 -3.47 22.65 -0.63
N ARG A 152 -4.74 22.32 -0.91
CA ARG A 152 -5.61 23.14 -1.77
C ARG A 152 -5.99 24.47 -1.11
N ASP A 153 -6.22 24.47 0.19
CA ASP A 153 -6.61 25.65 0.94
C ASP A 153 -5.40 26.58 1.17
N GLY A 154 -4.20 26.03 1.38
CA GLY A 154 -2.96 26.79 1.52
C GLY A 154 -2.39 27.38 0.22
N GLY A 155 -2.93 27.00 -0.95
CA GLY A 155 -2.60 27.57 -2.26
C GLY A 155 -3.53 28.70 -2.70
N LYS A 156 -4.53 29.05 -1.89
CA LYS A 156 -5.38 30.24 -2.06
C LYS A 156 -4.96 31.32 -1.07
N ALA A 157 -3.82 31.97 -1.34
CA ALA A 157 -3.43 33.21 -0.68
C ALA A 157 -2.76 34.14 -1.69
#